data_AF-A0A226D3R4-F1
#
_entry.id   AF-A0A226D3R4-F1
#
_cell.length_a   1.000
_cell.length_b   1.000
_cell.length_c   1.000
_cell.angle_alpha   90.00
_cell.angle_beta   90.00
_cell.angle_gamma   90.00
#
_symmetry.space_group_name_H-M   'P 1'
#
loop_
_entity.id
_entity.type
_entity.pdbx_description
1 polymer ?
#
loop_
_entity_poly.entity_id
_entity_poly.type
_entity_poly.pdbx_seq_one_letter_code
_entity_poly.pdbx_strand_id
1 'polypeptide(L)'
;MTENLEKALKNTGLIQYKDKFQENDVDDTIFFKLLDSAAGSVEERLLAEIIPSVGHRFKLISAGRELDKQTFETDQRALGDMPDVILGNSSDIDSGSRHRLPNESGPEVEISFLSFDPLFDIKQIILSSDQEKGTKKGEKILQECLESNAITFEVKSLIKRRIVNYLVKQYTYFPPKNVKQNLAECVAAQLFQNLRLEQQRDIVNLFYRESRIINYKSDLHKRTPASGLIEDRLKYLRRKHQCGRASIPKVVSSLMSESPWENEQEKKSWLCYSSTPFDQVAEYMAQTFRLRSEELLKTVDLSETLSQWPRLIDTPGMVIF
;
A
#
# COMPACT_ATOMS: atom_id res chain seq x y z
N MET A 1 37.67 12.13 7.98
CA MET A 1 36.75 12.38 6.86
C MET A 1 36.34 11.04 6.30
N THR A 2 35.07 10.88 6.01
CA THR A 2 34.50 9.60 5.63
C THR A 2 34.46 9.46 4.10
N GLU A 3 34.71 8.24 3.61
CA GLU A 3 35.09 7.96 2.22
C GLU A 3 33.95 8.27 1.23
N ASN A 4 32.70 8.04 1.64
CA ASN A 4 31.54 8.18 0.74
C ASN A 4 31.11 9.63 0.54
N LEU A 5 31.16 10.45 1.58
CA LEU A 5 30.90 11.89 1.49
C LEU A 5 31.89 12.58 0.53
N GLU A 6 33.19 12.30 0.67
CA GLU A 6 34.19 12.91 -0.22
C GLU A 6 34.01 12.44 -1.67
N LYS A 7 33.69 11.16 -1.87
CA LYS A 7 33.40 10.59 -3.19
C LYS A 7 32.14 11.21 -3.81
N ALA A 8 31.08 11.42 -3.05
CA ALA A 8 29.85 12.07 -3.50
C ALA A 8 30.09 13.52 -3.93
N LEU A 9 30.88 14.27 -3.17
CA LEU A 9 31.24 15.66 -3.48
C LEU A 9 32.13 15.75 -4.74
N LYS A 10 33.07 14.82 -4.92
CA LYS A 10 33.90 14.75 -6.15
C LYS A 10 33.06 14.42 -7.38
N ASN A 11 32.21 13.39 -7.30
CA ASN A 11 31.37 12.94 -8.43
C ASN A 11 30.37 14.00 -8.91
N THR A 12 29.97 14.92 -8.02
CA THR A 12 29.02 16.00 -8.34
C THR A 12 29.69 17.32 -8.70
N GLY A 13 31.02 17.41 -8.60
CA GLY A 13 31.76 18.67 -8.78
C GLY A 13 31.47 19.70 -7.68
N LEU A 14 31.14 19.24 -6.47
CA LEU A 14 30.72 20.06 -5.33
C LEU A 14 31.76 20.08 -4.21
N ILE A 15 33.03 19.83 -4.52
CA ILE A 15 34.13 19.73 -3.56
C ILE A 15 34.31 20.99 -2.70
N GLN A 16 33.85 22.15 -3.17
CA GLN A 16 33.90 23.41 -2.42
C GLN A 16 33.09 23.40 -1.11
N TYR A 17 32.16 22.45 -0.92
CA TYR A 17 31.42 22.32 0.33
C TYR A 17 32.10 21.39 1.34
N LYS A 18 33.24 20.78 0.98
CA LYS A 18 33.99 19.83 1.80
C LYS A 18 34.27 20.36 3.21
N ASP A 19 34.86 21.56 3.27
CA ASP A 19 35.27 22.16 4.56
C ASP A 19 34.05 22.46 5.43
N LYS A 20 32.93 22.89 4.83
CA LYS A 20 31.67 23.14 5.57
C LYS A 20 31.05 21.88 6.16
N PHE A 21 31.14 20.74 5.48
CA PHE A 21 30.69 19.48 6.07
C PHE A 21 31.58 19.04 7.23
N GLN A 22 32.89 19.31 7.16
CA GLN A 22 33.81 19.04 8.27
C GLN A 22 33.56 19.95 9.47
N GLU A 23 33.32 21.25 9.24
CA GLU A 23 33.00 22.22 10.29
C GLU A 23 31.70 21.88 11.04
N ASN A 24 30.80 21.13 10.40
CA ASN A 24 29.54 20.68 10.99
C ASN A 24 29.59 19.23 11.50
N ASP A 25 30.78 18.63 11.62
CA ASP A 25 30.99 17.25 12.09
C ASP A 25 30.13 16.20 11.37
N VAL A 26 29.90 16.40 10.06
CA VAL A 26 29.09 15.46 9.26
C VAL A 26 29.96 14.30 8.79
N ASP A 27 29.74 13.13 9.39
CA ASP A 27 30.29 11.85 8.94
C ASP A 27 29.39 11.16 7.89
N ASP A 28 29.82 10.03 7.32
CA ASP A 28 29.04 9.29 6.30
C ASP A 28 27.65 8.89 6.85
N THR A 29 27.57 8.52 8.13
CA THR A 29 26.31 8.12 8.75
C THR A 29 25.30 9.26 8.79
N ILE A 30 25.75 10.46 9.16
CA ILE A 30 24.95 11.67 9.20
C ILE A 30 24.67 12.13 7.77
N PHE A 31 25.66 12.06 6.88
CA PHE A 31 25.52 12.41 5.47
C PHE A 31 24.35 11.66 4.83
N PHE A 32 24.28 10.33 4.96
CA PHE A 32 23.17 9.55 4.39
C PHE A 32 21.81 9.92 5.02
N LYS A 33 21.75 10.22 6.33
CA LYS A 33 20.53 10.72 6.97
C LYS A 33 20.07 12.06 6.42
N LEU A 34 21.01 12.95 6.08
CA LEU A 34 20.69 14.26 5.48
C LEU A 34 20.05 14.09 4.09
N LEU A 35 20.38 13.03 3.34
CA LEU A 35 19.83 12.82 1.99
C LEU A 35 18.36 12.41 1.99
N ASP A 36 17.90 11.79 3.07
CA ASP A 36 16.53 11.31 3.24
C ASP A 36 15.72 12.14 4.23
N SER A 37 16.19 13.36 4.49
CA SER A 37 15.53 14.30 5.37
C SER A 37 14.16 14.73 4.82
N ALA A 38 13.17 14.78 5.71
CA ALA A 38 11.83 15.20 5.34
C ALA A 38 11.78 16.71 5.11
N ALA A 39 10.91 17.17 4.21
CA ALA A 39 10.69 18.60 4.02
C ALA A 39 10.23 19.27 5.33
N GLY A 40 10.88 20.37 5.71
CA GLY A 40 10.71 21.11 6.96
C GLY A 40 11.49 20.56 8.16
N SER A 41 12.24 19.47 7.99
CA SER A 41 13.03 18.85 9.07
C SER A 41 14.27 19.66 9.45
N VAL A 42 14.84 19.37 10.62
CA VAL A 42 16.07 20.03 11.09
C VAL A 42 17.24 19.64 10.22
N GLU A 43 17.24 18.41 9.75
CA GLU A 43 18.21 17.80 8.84
C GLU A 43 18.21 18.50 7.48
N GLU A 44 17.03 18.80 6.92
CA GLU A 44 16.93 19.57 5.67
C GLU A 44 17.47 21.00 5.85
N ARG A 45 17.20 21.64 7.00
CA ARG A 45 17.70 22.98 7.31
C ARG A 45 19.21 23.00 7.46
N LEU A 46 19.79 22.00 8.11
CA LEU A 46 21.24 21.84 8.25
C LEU A 46 21.89 21.64 6.87
N LEU A 47 21.30 20.79 6.01
CA LEU A 47 21.79 20.62 4.64
C LEU A 47 21.67 21.90 3.81
N ALA A 48 20.62 22.70 4.02
CA ALA A 48 20.44 24.01 3.38
C ALA A 48 21.43 25.07 3.86
N GLU A 49 21.89 24.98 5.11
CA GLU A 49 22.92 25.86 5.68
C GLU A 49 24.31 25.52 5.12
N ILE A 50 24.64 24.23 5.04
CA ILE A 50 25.90 23.75 4.46
C ILE A 50 25.95 24.02 2.95
N ILE A 51 24.85 23.73 2.24
CA ILE A 51 24.72 23.91 0.79
C ILE A 51 23.52 24.82 0.49
N PRO A 52 23.72 26.15 0.34
CA PRO A 52 22.61 27.09 0.09
C PRO A 52 21.88 26.89 -1.24
N SER A 53 22.59 26.39 -2.26
CA SER A 53 22.01 26.15 -3.60
C SER A 53 21.11 24.92 -3.60
N VAL A 54 19.82 25.13 -3.88
CA VAL A 54 18.81 24.07 -4.02
C VAL A 54 19.24 23.03 -5.07
N GLY A 55 19.75 23.48 -6.22
CA GLY A 55 20.20 22.57 -7.28
C GLY A 55 21.41 21.73 -6.89
N HIS A 56 22.34 22.28 -6.09
CA HIS A 56 23.48 21.54 -5.58
C HIS A 56 23.04 20.49 -4.55
N ARG A 57 22.06 20.81 -3.70
CA ARG A 57 21.48 19.82 -2.77
C ARG A 57 20.85 18.65 -3.52
N PHE A 58 20.06 18.90 -4.56
CA PHE A 58 19.46 17.83 -5.36
C PHE A 58 20.50 16.97 -6.08
N LYS A 59 21.55 17.59 -6.64
CA LYS A 59 22.65 16.84 -7.26
C LYS A 59 23.35 15.93 -6.24
N LEU A 60 23.64 16.45 -5.04
CA LEU A 60 24.32 15.68 -4.00
C LEU A 60 23.45 14.56 -3.42
N ILE A 61 22.15 14.81 -3.21
CA ILE A 61 21.16 13.79 -2.78
C ILE A 61 21.10 12.64 -3.79
N SER A 62 21.04 12.97 -5.09
CA SER A 62 20.98 11.96 -6.14
C SER A 62 22.26 11.10 -6.17
N ALA A 63 23.43 11.73 -6.10
CA ALA A 63 24.71 11.02 -6.12
C ALA A 63 24.96 10.19 -4.84
N GLY A 64 24.56 10.70 -3.67
CA GLY A 64 24.71 9.98 -2.41
C GLY A 64 23.81 8.76 -2.33
N ARG A 65 22.57 8.83 -2.84
CA ARG A 65 21.68 7.66 -2.93
C ARG A 65 22.20 6.55 -3.84
N GLU A 66 22.87 6.94 -4.93
CA GLU A 66 23.51 5.96 -5.83
C GLU A 66 24.70 5.26 -5.15
N LEU A 67 25.47 5.99 -4.34
CA LEU A 67 26.58 5.42 -3.55
C LEU A 67 26.08 4.49 -2.44
N ASP A 68 24.99 4.84 -1.74
CA ASP A 68 24.37 3.98 -0.73
C ASP A 68 23.93 2.63 -1.33
N LYS A 69 23.37 2.68 -2.53
CA LYS A 69 22.95 1.50 -3.29
C LYS A 69 24.13 0.61 -3.71
N GLN A 70 25.22 1.21 -4.18
CA GLN A 70 26.44 0.47 -4.56
C GLN A 70 27.15 -0.15 -3.35
N THR A 71 27.11 0.51 -2.19
CA THR A 71 27.64 -0.04 -0.94
C THR A 71 26.86 -1.29 -0.53
N PHE A 72 25.52 -1.24 -0.66
CA PHE A 72 24.63 -2.35 -0.37
C PHE A 72 24.82 -3.57 -1.29
N GLU A 73 25.12 -3.36 -2.56
CA GLU A 73 25.41 -4.43 -3.52
C GLU A 73 26.81 -5.03 -3.33
N THR A 74 27.78 -4.23 -2.89
CA THR A 74 29.15 -4.68 -2.62
C THR A 74 29.22 -5.53 -1.34
N ASP A 75 28.47 -5.13 -0.30
CA ASP A 75 28.35 -5.90 0.96
C ASP A 75 27.68 -7.27 0.75
N GLN A 76 26.75 -7.38 -0.22
CA GLN A 76 26.14 -8.67 -0.60
C GLN A 76 27.11 -9.60 -1.34
N ARG A 77 28.06 -9.05 -2.11
CA ARG A 77 29.09 -9.85 -2.79
C ARG A 77 30.20 -10.29 -1.83
N ALA A 78 30.51 -9.50 -0.80
CA ALA A 78 31.51 -9.84 0.20
C ALA A 78 31.10 -11.00 1.14
N LEU A 79 29.80 -11.31 1.22
CA LEU A 79 29.25 -12.45 1.96
C LEU A 79 29.15 -13.76 1.12
N GLY A 80 29.61 -13.74 -0.13
CA GLY A 80 29.44 -14.83 -1.10
C GLY A 80 30.72 -15.58 -1.49
N ASP A 81 31.73 -15.66 -0.62
CA ASP A 81 32.96 -16.42 -0.89
C ASP A 81 32.93 -17.77 -0.16
N MET A 82 32.54 -18.84 -0.86
CA MET A 82 33.01 -20.25 -0.77
C MET A 82 32.38 -21.08 -1.91
N PRO A 83 33.07 -22.12 -2.44
CA PRO A 83 33.11 -22.42 -3.88
C PRO A 83 32.28 -23.63 -4.35
N ASP A 84 32.09 -23.67 -5.67
CA ASP A 84 31.56 -24.76 -6.50
C ASP A 84 32.25 -26.12 -6.28
N VAL A 85 31.51 -27.23 -6.56
CA VAL A 85 31.93 -28.52 -7.21
C VAL A 85 31.15 -29.75 -6.63
N ILE A 86 30.70 -30.83 -7.31
CA ILE A 86 30.47 -31.33 -8.70
C ILE A 86 29.70 -32.69 -8.55
N LEU A 87 28.85 -33.08 -9.53
CA LEU A 87 28.77 -34.40 -10.24
C LEU A 87 27.41 -34.47 -10.99
N GLY A 88 27.25 -34.64 -12.31
CA GLY A 88 28.16 -34.98 -13.41
C GLY A 88 27.76 -36.31 -14.09
N ASN A 89 27.23 -36.26 -15.33
CA ASN A 89 27.41 -37.13 -16.52
C ASN A 89 26.18 -37.06 -17.46
N SER A 90 26.24 -36.44 -18.68
CA SER A 90 26.78 -36.94 -19.99
C SER A 90 25.84 -37.98 -20.65
N SER A 91 25.43 -37.97 -21.93
CA SER A 91 25.76 -37.35 -23.24
C SER A 91 24.49 -37.48 -24.15
N ASP A 92 24.27 -36.85 -25.32
CA ASP A 92 25.01 -36.82 -26.61
C ASP A 92 24.48 -35.65 -27.50
N ILE A 93 25.33 -34.77 -28.07
CA ILE A 93 25.88 -34.71 -29.45
C ILE A 93 24.90 -34.28 -30.58
N ASP A 94 25.02 -32.99 -30.95
CA ASP A 94 25.30 -32.36 -32.26
C ASP A 94 24.65 -32.76 -33.61
N SER A 95 24.51 -31.72 -34.44
CA SER A 95 24.42 -31.65 -35.91
C SER A 95 23.04 -31.78 -36.61
N GLY A 96 22.57 -30.67 -37.22
CA GLY A 96 21.48 -30.71 -38.21
C GLY A 96 20.85 -29.38 -38.65
N SER A 97 21.55 -28.61 -39.48
CA SER A 97 21.01 -27.49 -40.27
C SER A 97 19.82 -27.91 -41.15
N ARG A 98 18.69 -27.18 -41.12
CA ARG A 98 18.01 -26.57 -42.28
C ARG A 98 16.62 -25.98 -41.94
N HIS A 99 16.51 -24.68 -42.24
CA HIS A 99 15.39 -23.99 -42.87
C HIS A 99 13.99 -23.89 -42.24
N ARG A 100 13.60 -22.60 -42.12
CA ARG A 100 12.30 -21.95 -42.38
C ARG A 100 11.23 -22.04 -41.29
N LEU A 101 11.07 -20.90 -40.62
CA LEU A 101 9.77 -20.35 -40.26
C LEU A 101 8.82 -20.38 -41.47
N PRO A 102 7.53 -20.59 -41.22
CA PRO A 102 6.55 -19.66 -41.75
C PRO A 102 5.77 -18.99 -40.60
N ASN A 103 5.68 -17.67 -40.74
CA ASN A 103 4.72 -16.79 -40.10
C ASN A 103 3.38 -17.46 -39.78
N GLU A 104 2.97 -17.37 -38.53
CA GLU A 104 1.59 -16.97 -38.24
C GLU A 104 1.63 -15.70 -37.40
N SER A 105 1.18 -14.63 -38.06
CA SER A 105 0.81 -13.35 -37.50
C SER A 105 -0.27 -13.54 -36.43
N GLY A 106 0.14 -13.73 -35.18
CA GLY A 106 -0.69 -13.41 -34.03
C GLY A 106 -0.66 -11.89 -33.81
N PRO A 107 -1.78 -11.25 -33.43
CA PRO A 107 -1.77 -9.83 -33.17
C PRO A 107 -0.79 -9.56 -32.03
N GLU A 108 0.05 -8.54 -32.17
CA GLU A 108 0.65 -7.90 -31.00
C GLU A 108 -0.50 -7.51 -30.10
N VAL A 109 -0.71 -8.27 -29.02
CA VAL A 109 -1.52 -7.80 -27.91
C VAL A 109 -0.68 -6.70 -27.30
N GLU A 110 -0.89 -5.47 -27.78
CA GLU A 110 -0.63 -4.29 -27.00
C GLU A 110 -1.27 -4.56 -25.64
N ILE A 111 -0.41 -4.75 -24.63
CA ILE A 111 -0.84 -4.72 -23.24
C ILE A 111 -1.28 -3.27 -23.03
N SER A 112 -2.53 -3.01 -23.38
CA SER A 112 -3.25 -1.83 -22.98
C SER A 112 -3.18 -1.84 -21.46
N PHE A 113 -2.37 -0.93 -20.92
CA PHE A 113 -2.44 -0.60 -19.50
C PHE A 113 -3.91 -0.36 -19.22
N LEU A 114 -4.52 -1.22 -18.39
CA LEU A 114 -5.90 -1.05 -17.94
C LEU A 114 -6.08 0.42 -17.61
N SER A 115 -6.86 1.12 -18.43
CA SER A 115 -7.26 2.48 -18.12
C SER A 115 -7.98 2.37 -16.78
N PHE A 116 -7.42 3.01 -15.77
CA PHE A 116 -8.09 3.16 -14.48
C PHE A 116 -9.36 3.95 -14.74
N ASP A 117 -10.48 3.27 -14.97
CA ASP A 117 -11.77 3.91 -14.89
C ASP A 117 -11.92 4.43 -13.45
N PRO A 118 -12.01 5.75 -13.26
CA PRO A 118 -12.16 6.29 -11.92
C PRO A 118 -13.50 5.79 -11.34
N LEU A 119 -13.45 4.96 -10.29
CA LEU A 119 -14.65 4.42 -9.63
C LEU A 119 -15.56 5.53 -9.07
N PHE A 120 -15.06 6.75 -8.91
CA PHE A 120 -15.78 7.86 -8.33
C PHE A 120 -15.73 9.09 -9.23
N ASP A 121 -16.90 9.65 -9.54
CA ASP A 121 -17.01 11.00 -10.09
C ASP A 121 -17.07 12.03 -8.94
N ILE A 122 -15.94 12.67 -8.67
CA ILE A 122 -15.78 13.63 -7.57
C ILE A 122 -16.62 14.88 -7.81
N LYS A 123 -16.72 15.32 -9.07
CA LYS A 123 -17.51 16.51 -9.43
C LYS A 123 -18.98 16.25 -9.14
N GLN A 124 -19.51 15.10 -9.56
CA GLN A 124 -20.87 14.70 -9.25
C GLN A 124 -21.11 14.53 -7.75
N ILE A 125 -20.21 13.89 -7.01
CA ILE A 125 -20.32 13.77 -5.54
C ILE A 125 -20.46 15.15 -4.87
N ILE A 126 -19.70 16.14 -5.33
CA ILE A 126 -19.77 17.51 -4.81
C ILE A 126 -21.11 18.16 -5.17
N LEU A 127 -21.54 18.07 -6.43
CA LEU A 127 -22.78 18.66 -6.93
C LEU A 127 -24.03 18.03 -6.29
N SER A 128 -24.09 16.70 -6.17
CA SER A 128 -25.20 16.02 -5.50
C SER A 128 -25.32 16.45 -4.04
N SER A 129 -24.21 16.58 -3.32
CA SER A 129 -24.26 17.06 -1.93
C SER A 129 -24.61 18.55 -1.83
N ASP A 130 -24.41 19.34 -2.88
CA ASP A 130 -24.85 20.73 -2.95
C ASP A 130 -26.37 20.82 -3.13
N GLN A 131 -26.93 19.98 -4.02
CA GLN A 131 -28.37 19.82 -4.21
C GLN A 131 -29.07 19.36 -2.93
N GLU A 132 -28.54 18.34 -2.26
CA GLU A 132 -29.10 17.84 -0.98
C GLU A 132 -29.12 18.89 0.14
N LYS A 133 -28.17 19.83 0.13
CA LYS A 133 -28.02 20.86 1.17
C LYS A 133 -28.64 22.21 0.78
N GLY A 134 -29.13 22.34 -0.45
CA GLY A 134 -29.63 23.61 -0.98
C GLY A 134 -28.55 24.70 -1.06
N THR A 135 -27.29 24.34 -1.35
CA THR A 135 -26.17 25.30 -1.42
C THR A 135 -25.49 25.27 -2.78
N LYS A 136 -24.88 26.38 -3.20
CA LYS A 136 -24.02 26.47 -4.40
C LYS A 136 -22.52 26.59 -4.08
N LYS A 137 -22.09 26.07 -2.94
CA LYS A 137 -20.71 26.26 -2.45
C LYS A 137 -19.72 25.33 -3.16
N GLY A 138 -20.13 24.10 -3.42
CA GLY A 138 -19.38 23.13 -4.22
C GLY A 138 -19.21 23.60 -5.66
N GLU A 139 -20.26 24.12 -6.30
CA GLU A 139 -20.17 24.68 -7.66
C GLU A 139 -19.13 25.80 -7.75
N LYS A 140 -19.15 26.76 -6.81
CA LYS A 140 -18.15 27.84 -6.74
C LYS A 140 -16.72 27.31 -6.56
N ILE A 141 -16.54 26.30 -5.71
CA ILE A 141 -15.22 25.70 -5.44
C ILE A 141 -14.71 24.91 -6.64
N LEU A 142 -15.59 24.23 -7.38
CA LEU A 142 -15.21 23.55 -8.62
C LEU A 142 -14.72 24.56 -9.66
N GLN A 143 -15.39 25.71 -9.78
CA GLN A 143 -14.94 26.79 -10.65
C GLN A 143 -13.60 27.38 -10.18
N GLU A 144 -13.43 27.62 -8.87
CA GLU A 144 -12.16 28.09 -8.28
C GLU A 144 -11.01 27.11 -8.54
N CYS A 145 -11.25 25.79 -8.48
CA CYS A 145 -10.21 24.78 -8.79
C CYS A 145 -9.81 24.76 -10.28
N LEU A 146 -10.71 25.16 -11.18
CA LEU A 146 -10.40 25.30 -12.61
C LEU A 146 -9.57 26.55 -12.89
N GLU A 147 -9.90 27.66 -12.21
CA GLU A 147 -9.26 28.96 -12.41
C GLU A 147 -7.94 29.09 -11.63
N SER A 148 -7.85 28.46 -10.46
CA SER A 148 -6.72 28.51 -9.55
C SER A 148 -6.18 27.11 -9.32
N ASN A 149 -4.93 26.88 -9.71
CA ASN A 149 -4.20 25.64 -9.41
C ASN A 149 -3.73 25.59 -7.93
N ALA A 150 -4.28 26.43 -7.04
CA ALA A 150 -3.90 26.51 -5.64
C ALA A 150 -4.91 25.81 -4.72
N ILE A 151 -4.40 24.97 -3.81
CA ILE A 151 -5.24 24.31 -2.80
C ILE A 151 -5.36 25.21 -1.58
N THR A 152 -6.40 26.04 -1.58
CA THR A 152 -6.73 26.87 -0.42
C THR A 152 -7.32 26.03 0.72
N PHE A 153 -7.33 26.59 1.94
CA PHE A 153 -7.92 25.91 3.09
C PHE A 153 -9.43 25.67 2.93
N GLU A 154 -10.12 26.58 2.26
CA GLU A 154 -11.56 26.49 2.04
C GLU A 154 -11.89 25.36 1.06
N VAL A 155 -11.16 25.30 -0.07
CA VAL A 155 -11.22 24.23 -1.07
C VAL A 155 -11.02 22.86 -0.43
N LYS A 156 -9.91 22.65 0.28
CA LYS A 156 -9.62 21.33 0.90
C LYS A 156 -10.65 20.94 1.96
N SER A 157 -11.16 21.91 2.73
CA SER A 157 -12.13 21.66 3.80
C SER A 157 -13.50 21.26 3.23
N LEU A 158 -13.94 21.91 2.16
CA LEU A 158 -15.21 21.61 1.50
C LEU A 158 -15.15 20.25 0.81
N ILE A 159 -14.15 20.01 -0.04
CA ILE A 159 -13.95 18.73 -0.74
C ILE A 159 -13.94 17.59 0.27
N LYS A 160 -13.10 17.67 1.31
CA LYS A 160 -13.04 16.70 2.40
C LYS A 160 -14.41 16.39 3.01
N ARG A 161 -15.21 17.42 3.32
CA ARG A 161 -16.56 17.20 3.92
C ARG A 161 -17.50 16.50 2.95
N ARG A 162 -17.46 16.85 1.67
CA ARG A 162 -18.33 16.29 0.62
C ARG A 162 -18.01 14.81 0.39
N ILE A 163 -16.75 14.50 0.10
CA ILE A 163 -16.30 13.15 -0.20
C ILE A 163 -16.41 12.21 1.02
N VAL A 164 -16.13 12.70 2.24
CA VAL A 164 -16.26 11.86 3.45
C VAL A 164 -17.72 11.60 3.80
N ASN A 165 -18.61 12.58 3.62
CA ASN A 165 -20.04 12.34 3.81
C ASN A 165 -20.57 11.31 2.82
N TYR A 166 -20.13 11.36 1.55
CA TYR A 166 -20.44 10.35 0.55
C TYR A 166 -19.95 8.96 0.99
N LEU A 167 -18.68 8.84 1.44
CA LEU A 167 -18.16 7.59 1.98
C LEU A 167 -18.99 7.05 3.13
N VAL A 168 -19.43 7.90 4.05
CA VAL A 168 -20.25 7.47 5.19
C VAL A 168 -21.62 6.96 4.75
N LYS A 169 -22.22 7.57 3.72
CA LYS A 169 -23.50 7.11 3.17
C LYS A 169 -23.40 5.76 2.48
N GLN A 170 -22.33 5.54 1.71
CA GLN A 170 -22.18 4.33 0.87
C GLN A 170 -21.49 3.17 1.59
N TYR A 171 -20.54 3.47 2.48
CA TYR A 171 -19.63 2.49 3.09
C TYR A 171 -19.56 2.57 4.62
N THR A 172 -20.49 3.30 5.26
CA THR A 172 -20.50 3.56 6.72
C THR A 172 -19.26 4.33 7.22
N TYR A 173 -19.05 4.39 8.55
CA TYR A 173 -17.89 5.05 9.16
C TYR A 173 -16.55 4.31 8.96
N PHE A 174 -16.58 3.10 8.36
CA PHE A 174 -15.42 2.22 8.16
C PHE A 174 -15.19 1.86 6.68
N PRO A 175 -15.01 2.84 5.78
CA PRO A 175 -14.72 2.54 4.39
C PRO A 175 -13.39 1.77 4.25
N PRO A 176 -13.33 0.78 3.33
CA PRO A 176 -12.12 0.02 3.00
C PRO A 176 -10.93 0.91 2.60
N LYS A 177 -9.71 0.38 2.71
CA LYS A 177 -8.49 1.14 2.42
C LYS A 177 -8.37 1.50 0.93
N ASN A 178 -8.58 0.53 0.05
CA ASN A 178 -8.59 0.71 -1.40
C ASN A 178 -9.60 1.78 -1.83
N VAL A 179 -10.79 1.79 -1.23
CA VAL A 179 -11.83 2.80 -1.50
C VAL A 179 -11.36 4.21 -1.15
N LYS A 180 -10.72 4.39 0.02
CA LYS A 180 -10.18 5.70 0.43
C LYS A 180 -9.02 6.15 -0.45
N GLN A 181 -8.14 5.22 -0.85
CA GLN A 181 -7.02 5.47 -1.73
C GLN A 181 -7.49 5.91 -3.12
N ASN A 182 -8.39 5.13 -3.74
CA ASN A 182 -8.94 5.43 -5.05
C ASN A 182 -9.71 6.76 -5.05
N LEU A 183 -10.45 7.07 -3.98
CA LEU A 183 -11.13 8.36 -3.85
C LEU A 183 -10.14 9.53 -3.82
N ALA A 184 -9.00 9.39 -3.13
CA ALA A 184 -7.96 10.42 -3.12
C ALA A 184 -7.29 10.58 -4.49
N GLU A 185 -7.07 9.48 -5.21
CA GLU A 185 -6.59 9.47 -6.60
C GLU A 185 -7.56 10.17 -7.54
N CYS A 186 -8.86 9.88 -7.43
CA CYS A 186 -9.90 10.55 -8.22
C CYS A 186 -9.96 12.06 -7.94
N VAL A 187 -9.75 12.49 -6.68
CA VAL A 187 -9.68 13.91 -6.33
C VAL A 187 -8.50 14.59 -7.05
N ALA A 188 -7.31 13.99 -7.00
CA ALA A 188 -6.14 14.52 -7.68
C ALA A 188 -6.34 14.56 -9.20
N ALA A 189 -6.84 13.46 -9.79
CA ALA A 189 -7.01 13.31 -11.23
C ALA A 189 -8.10 14.22 -11.81
N GLN A 190 -9.22 14.43 -11.11
CA GLN A 190 -10.37 15.16 -11.68
C GLN A 190 -10.42 16.64 -11.34
N LEU A 191 -9.92 17.03 -10.17
CA LEU A 191 -9.94 18.43 -9.72
C LEU A 191 -8.61 19.15 -9.93
N PHE A 192 -7.50 18.39 -10.00
CA PHE A 192 -6.15 18.95 -10.09
C PHE A 192 -5.36 18.36 -11.28
N GLN A 193 -6.06 18.04 -12.37
CA GLN A 193 -5.50 17.45 -13.59
C GLN A 193 -4.35 18.28 -14.20
N ASN A 194 -4.37 19.61 -14.00
CA ASN A 194 -3.38 20.54 -14.55
C ASN A 194 -2.07 20.56 -13.75
N LEU A 195 -2.01 19.90 -12.59
CA LEU A 195 -0.80 19.82 -11.79
C LEU A 195 0.16 18.76 -12.34
N ARG A 196 1.47 18.92 -12.06
CA ARG A 196 2.47 17.90 -12.41
C ARG A 196 2.22 16.61 -11.64
N LEU A 197 2.68 15.47 -12.16
CA LEU A 197 2.49 14.15 -11.53
C LEU A 197 2.97 14.08 -10.08
N GLU A 198 4.08 14.74 -9.74
CA GLU A 198 4.58 14.83 -8.37
C GLU A 198 3.61 15.57 -7.45
N GLN A 199 3.11 16.72 -7.91
CA GLN A 199 2.12 17.50 -7.17
C GLN A 199 0.79 16.75 -7.03
N GLN A 200 0.37 16.01 -8.08
CA GLN A 200 -0.80 15.15 -7.99
C GLN A 200 -0.61 14.05 -6.94
N ARG A 201 0.57 13.42 -6.85
CA ARG A 201 0.89 12.47 -5.78
C ARG A 201 0.85 13.12 -4.40
N ASP A 202 1.31 14.36 -4.26
CA ASP A 202 1.19 15.12 -3.02
C ASP A 202 -0.27 15.36 -2.65
N ILE A 203 -1.15 15.62 -3.64
CA ILE A 203 -2.59 15.77 -3.41
C ILE A 203 -3.19 14.44 -2.94
N VAL A 204 -2.83 13.32 -3.58
CA VAL A 204 -3.27 11.99 -3.14
C VAL A 204 -2.87 11.78 -1.68
N ASN A 205 -1.59 11.97 -1.34
CA ASN A 205 -1.08 11.79 0.02
C ASN A 205 -1.70 12.76 1.04
N LEU A 206 -2.06 13.98 0.62
CA LEU A 206 -2.77 14.95 1.45
C LEU A 206 -4.16 14.45 1.82
N PHE A 207 -4.90 13.89 0.86
CA PHE A 207 -6.25 13.39 1.09
C PHE A 207 -6.26 12.03 1.80
N TYR A 208 -5.37 11.11 1.42
CA TYR A 208 -5.21 9.81 2.07
C TYR A 208 -3.79 9.27 1.92
N ARG A 209 -3.20 8.87 3.05
CA ARG A 209 -1.92 8.17 3.10
C ARG A 209 -2.11 6.84 3.82
N GLU A 210 -1.79 5.74 3.15
CA GLU A 210 -1.92 4.42 3.74
C GLU A 210 -0.97 4.19 4.93
N SER A 211 -1.39 3.34 5.86
CA SER A 211 -0.55 2.86 6.96
C SER A 211 0.66 2.11 6.42
N ARG A 212 1.86 2.45 6.87
CA ARG A 212 3.10 1.75 6.50
C ARG A 212 3.67 1.01 7.71
N ILE A 213 4.22 -0.17 7.47
CA ILE A 213 5.03 -0.88 8.46
C ILE A 213 6.45 -0.41 8.27
N ILE A 214 7.07 0.10 9.33
CA ILE A 214 8.49 0.47 9.32
C ILE A 214 9.22 -0.68 9.99
N ASN A 215 10.07 -1.36 9.20
CA ASN A 215 10.95 -2.41 9.69
C ASN A 215 12.19 -1.75 10.29
N TYR A 216 12.42 -1.97 11.58
CA TYR A 216 13.70 -1.65 12.21
C TYR A 216 14.61 -2.89 12.15
N LYS A 217 15.92 -2.67 12.27
CA LYS A 217 16.94 -3.75 12.30
C LYS A 217 16.82 -4.66 13.54
N SER A 218 15.98 -4.31 14.50
CA SER A 218 15.53 -5.19 15.59
C SER A 218 14.07 -5.56 15.34
N ASP A 219 13.63 -6.75 15.77
CA ASP A 219 12.30 -7.36 15.54
C ASP A 219 11.06 -6.52 16.00
N LEU A 220 11.23 -5.24 16.27
CA LEU A 220 10.18 -4.27 16.56
C LEU A 220 9.63 -3.63 15.27
N HIS A 221 8.52 -4.18 14.76
CA HIS A 221 7.75 -3.53 13.71
C HIS A 221 6.92 -2.37 14.28
N LYS A 222 7.26 -1.13 13.92
CA LYS A 222 6.43 0.04 14.26
C LYS A 222 5.52 0.36 13.09
N ARG A 223 4.20 0.27 13.31
CA ARG A 223 3.20 0.60 12.30
C ARG A 223 2.83 2.08 12.37
N THR A 224 3.11 2.81 11.29
CA THR A 224 2.56 4.16 11.10
C THR A 224 1.10 4.04 10.70
N PRO A 225 0.15 4.62 11.45
CA PRO A 225 -1.26 4.54 11.12
C PRO A 225 -1.56 5.31 9.82
N ALA A 226 -2.65 4.94 9.15
CA ALA A 226 -3.14 5.73 8.02
C ALA A 226 -3.48 7.16 8.46
N SER A 227 -3.21 8.12 7.59
CA SER A 227 -3.37 9.56 7.82
C SER A 227 -3.93 10.26 6.58
N GLY A 228 -4.16 11.57 6.66
CA GLY A 228 -4.71 12.38 5.59
C GLY A 228 -6.13 12.87 5.89
N LEU A 229 -6.59 13.85 5.11
CA LEU A 229 -7.84 14.57 5.34
C LEU A 229 -9.06 13.64 5.47
N ILE A 230 -9.11 12.57 4.67
CA ILE A 230 -10.19 11.58 4.68
C ILE A 230 -10.17 10.80 6.01
N GLU A 231 -9.03 10.19 6.36
CA GLU A 231 -8.92 9.36 7.56
C GLU A 231 -9.07 10.17 8.84
N ASP A 232 -8.53 11.40 8.90
CA ASP A 232 -8.66 12.28 10.07
C ASP A 232 -10.12 12.68 10.31
N ARG A 233 -10.87 12.98 9.23
CA ARG A 233 -12.30 13.27 9.35
C ARG A 233 -13.10 12.03 9.75
N LEU A 234 -12.80 10.86 9.20
CA LEU A 234 -13.46 9.60 9.60
C LEU A 234 -13.16 9.26 11.07
N LYS A 235 -11.92 9.40 11.54
CA LYS A 235 -11.57 9.25 12.96
C LYS A 235 -12.37 10.20 13.85
N TYR A 236 -12.53 11.46 13.44
CA TYR A 236 -13.39 12.41 14.14
C TYR A 236 -14.85 11.94 14.17
N LEU A 237 -15.42 11.52 13.04
CA LEU A 237 -16.82 11.07 12.98
C LEU A 237 -17.06 9.80 13.80
N ARG A 238 -16.15 8.82 13.75
CA ARG A 238 -16.21 7.61 14.59
C ARG A 238 -16.23 7.96 16.07
N ARG A 239 -15.36 8.89 16.50
CA ARG A 239 -15.36 9.39 17.90
C ARG A 239 -16.65 10.12 18.25
N LYS A 240 -17.11 11.02 17.37
CA LYS A 240 -18.33 11.82 17.59
C LYS A 240 -19.58 10.96 17.72
N HIS A 241 -19.71 9.93 16.90
CA HIS A 241 -20.88 9.05 16.86
C HIS A 241 -20.68 7.76 17.67
N GLN A 242 -19.61 7.66 18.47
CA GLN A 242 -19.29 6.49 19.31
C GLN A 242 -19.29 5.18 18.51
N CYS A 243 -18.89 5.25 17.24
CA CYS A 243 -18.78 4.08 16.38
C CYS A 243 -17.52 3.32 16.80
N GLY A 244 -17.68 2.39 17.74
CA GLY A 244 -16.68 1.37 17.99
C GLY A 244 -16.47 0.55 16.72
N ARG A 245 -15.22 0.17 16.43
CA ARG A 245 -15.04 -1.09 15.69
C ARG A 245 -15.71 -2.14 16.57
N ALA A 246 -16.53 -3.03 16.01
CA ALA A 246 -16.98 -4.20 16.75
C ALA A 246 -15.75 -4.79 17.43
N SER A 247 -15.67 -4.68 18.77
CA SER A 247 -14.59 -5.34 19.46
C SER A 247 -14.82 -6.80 19.17
N ILE A 248 -13.82 -7.49 18.63
CA ILE A 248 -13.74 -8.94 18.80
C ILE A 248 -14.03 -9.15 20.29
N PRO A 249 -15.08 -9.90 20.66
CA PRO A 249 -15.43 -10.04 22.06
C PRO A 249 -14.15 -10.48 22.77
N LYS A 250 -13.74 -9.74 23.80
CA LYS A 250 -12.79 -10.30 24.76
C LYS A 250 -13.48 -11.56 25.26
N VAL A 251 -13.00 -12.71 24.80
CA VAL A 251 -13.41 -14.01 25.32
C VAL A 251 -13.22 -13.89 26.81
N VAL A 252 -14.35 -13.79 27.53
CA VAL A 252 -14.36 -13.92 28.96
C VAL A 252 -13.82 -15.32 29.18
N SER A 253 -12.61 -15.37 29.75
CA SER A 253 -11.94 -16.60 30.12
C SER A 253 -12.86 -17.34 31.10
N SER A 254 -13.70 -18.20 30.54
CA SER A 254 -14.36 -19.24 31.30
C SER A 254 -13.39 -20.42 31.29
N LEU A 255 -13.03 -20.84 32.50
CA LEU A 255 -12.14 -21.93 32.80
C LEU A 255 -12.34 -23.11 31.85
N MET A 256 -11.30 -23.50 31.13
CA MET A 256 -10.64 -24.81 31.20
C MET A 256 -9.44 -24.78 30.26
N SER A 257 -8.33 -25.29 30.77
CA SER A 257 -6.97 -25.17 30.24
C SER A 257 -6.72 -26.11 29.06
N GLU A 258 -6.43 -25.56 27.88
CA GLU A 258 -5.51 -26.16 26.92
C GLU A 258 -4.53 -25.07 26.46
N SER A 259 -3.25 -25.42 26.33
CA SER A 259 -2.18 -24.44 26.20
C SER A 259 -2.35 -23.58 24.92
N PRO A 260 -2.32 -22.24 25.00
CA PRO A 260 -2.55 -21.36 23.83
C PRO A 260 -1.51 -21.50 22.70
N TRP A 261 -0.40 -22.18 22.96
CA TRP A 261 0.77 -22.20 22.08
C TRP A 261 0.65 -23.20 20.93
N GLU A 262 0.04 -24.36 21.15
CA GLU A 262 -0.13 -25.37 20.10
C GLU A 262 -1.14 -24.91 19.03
N ASN A 263 -2.24 -24.29 19.47
CA ASN A 263 -3.33 -23.86 18.59
C ASN A 263 -2.93 -22.69 17.67
N GLU A 264 -2.08 -21.76 18.13
CA GLU A 264 -1.58 -20.69 17.27
C GLU A 264 -0.57 -21.17 16.23
N GLN A 265 0.30 -22.12 16.61
CA GLN A 265 1.29 -22.65 15.69
C GLN A 265 0.62 -23.50 14.62
N GLU A 266 -0.36 -24.31 14.99
CA GLU A 266 -1.15 -25.14 14.07
C GLU A 266 -1.93 -24.27 13.06
N LYS A 267 -2.57 -23.18 13.53
CA LYS A 267 -3.23 -22.18 12.69
C LYS A 267 -2.26 -21.45 11.74
N LYS A 268 -1.07 -21.09 12.23
CA LYS A 268 -0.03 -20.46 11.39
C LYS A 268 0.50 -21.43 10.34
N SER A 269 0.77 -22.69 10.70
CA SER A 269 1.15 -23.71 9.73
C SER A 269 0.06 -23.97 8.71
N TRP A 270 -1.21 -24.01 9.11
CA TRP A 270 -2.33 -24.16 8.18
C TRP A 270 -2.39 -23.02 7.15
N LEU A 271 -2.14 -21.79 7.58
CA LEU A 271 -2.07 -20.62 6.70
C LEU A 271 -0.87 -20.67 5.75
N CYS A 272 0.28 -21.20 6.20
CA CYS A 272 1.49 -21.33 5.38
C CYS A 272 1.36 -22.35 4.24
N TYR A 273 0.44 -23.30 4.32
CA TYR A 273 0.17 -24.27 3.25
C TYR A 273 -0.90 -23.83 2.24
N SER A 274 -1.51 -22.65 2.42
CA SER A 274 -2.57 -22.15 1.53
C SER A 274 -2.07 -21.04 0.61
N SER A 275 -1.21 -21.39 -0.36
CA SER A 275 -0.80 -20.47 -1.44
C SER A 275 -1.93 -20.20 -2.46
N THR A 276 -3.02 -20.98 -2.43
CA THR A 276 -4.19 -20.85 -3.33
C THR A 276 -5.49 -21.14 -2.55
N PRO A 277 -5.92 -20.23 -1.65
CA PRO A 277 -7.06 -20.47 -0.77
C PRO A 277 -8.40 -20.59 -1.50
N PHE A 278 -8.53 -20.05 -2.72
CA PHE A 278 -9.79 -20.13 -3.47
C PHE A 278 -10.06 -21.54 -4.00
N ASP A 279 -9.08 -22.15 -4.67
CA ASP A 279 -9.23 -23.48 -5.29
C ASP A 279 -9.38 -24.56 -4.23
N GLN A 280 -8.61 -24.45 -3.14
CA GLN A 280 -8.68 -25.40 -2.03
C GLN A 280 -10.01 -25.32 -1.27
N VAL A 281 -10.55 -24.11 -1.06
CA VAL A 281 -11.88 -23.94 -0.46
C VAL A 281 -12.96 -24.46 -1.39
N ALA A 282 -12.86 -24.20 -2.70
CA ALA A 282 -13.80 -24.72 -3.69
C ALA A 282 -13.78 -26.26 -3.73
N GLU A 283 -12.59 -26.87 -3.66
CA GLU A 283 -12.44 -28.33 -3.61
C GLU A 283 -13.04 -28.92 -2.32
N TYR A 284 -12.75 -28.34 -1.16
CA TYR A 284 -13.34 -28.80 0.10
C TYR A 284 -14.85 -28.58 0.15
N MET A 285 -15.37 -27.50 -0.43
CA MET A 285 -16.82 -27.30 -0.58
C MET A 285 -17.43 -28.38 -1.47
N ALA A 286 -16.79 -28.72 -2.59
CA ALA A 286 -17.26 -29.76 -3.49
C ALA A 286 -17.24 -31.16 -2.83
N GLN A 287 -16.17 -31.48 -2.09
CA GLN A 287 -16.07 -32.73 -1.34
C GLN A 287 -17.13 -32.81 -0.23
N THR A 288 -17.34 -31.71 0.51
CA THR A 288 -18.36 -31.61 1.56
C THR A 288 -19.76 -31.76 0.98
N PHE A 289 -20.03 -31.14 -0.16
CA PHE A 289 -21.29 -31.31 -0.87
C PHE A 289 -21.54 -32.77 -1.23
N ARG A 290 -20.56 -33.44 -1.85
CA ARG A 290 -20.69 -34.86 -2.25
C ARG A 290 -20.97 -35.76 -1.05
N LEU A 291 -20.19 -35.63 0.02
CA LEU A 291 -20.37 -36.44 1.23
C LEU A 291 -21.75 -36.23 1.86
N ARG A 292 -22.21 -34.97 1.95
CA ARG A 292 -23.55 -34.66 2.48
C ARG A 292 -24.67 -35.17 1.58
N SER A 293 -24.52 -35.09 0.27
CA SER A 293 -25.49 -35.66 -0.67
C SER A 293 -25.60 -37.17 -0.51
N GLU A 294 -24.49 -37.88 -0.37
CA GLU A 294 -24.51 -39.33 -0.13
C GLU A 294 -25.17 -39.70 1.21
N GLU A 295 -24.92 -38.92 2.26
CA GLU A 295 -25.52 -39.15 3.59
C GLU A 295 -27.02 -38.87 3.59
N LEU A 296 -27.46 -37.80 2.91
CA LEU A 296 -28.88 -37.47 2.72
C LEU A 296 -29.62 -38.50 1.85
N LEU A 297 -28.91 -39.21 0.97
CA LEU A 297 -29.50 -40.30 0.18
C LEU A 297 -29.61 -41.60 0.98
N LYS A 298 -28.80 -41.77 2.02
CA LYS A 298 -28.77 -42.97 2.88
C LYS A 298 -29.58 -42.81 4.17
N THR A 299 -30.08 -41.61 4.46
CA THR A 299 -30.79 -41.34 5.71
C THR A 299 -32.22 -41.88 5.73
N VAL A 300 -32.62 -42.40 6.88
CA VAL A 300 -33.99 -42.85 7.19
C VAL A 300 -34.78 -41.76 7.92
N ASP A 301 -34.10 -40.89 8.69
CA ASP A 301 -34.69 -39.73 9.37
C ASP A 301 -33.95 -38.43 9.00
N LEU A 302 -34.61 -37.66 8.16
CA LEU A 302 -34.12 -36.38 7.66
C LEU A 302 -33.97 -35.34 8.79
N SER A 303 -34.80 -35.41 9.84
CA SER A 303 -34.78 -34.44 10.95
C SER A 303 -33.53 -34.61 11.80
N GLU A 304 -33.18 -35.85 12.14
CA GLU A 304 -31.94 -36.17 12.87
C GLU A 304 -30.71 -35.77 12.05
N THR A 305 -30.73 -36.07 10.74
CA THR A 305 -29.61 -35.77 9.84
C THR A 305 -29.37 -34.26 9.70
N LEU A 306 -30.44 -33.47 9.58
CA LEU A 306 -30.33 -32.00 9.52
C LEU A 306 -29.96 -31.37 10.87
N SER A 307 -30.19 -32.05 11.99
CA SER A 307 -29.71 -31.58 13.30
C SER A 307 -28.19 -31.72 13.45
N GLN A 308 -27.60 -32.78 12.89
CA GLN A 308 -26.15 -33.01 12.87
C GLN A 308 -25.47 -32.23 11.75
N TRP A 309 -26.16 -32.05 10.62
CA TRP A 309 -25.67 -31.36 9.43
C TRP A 309 -26.64 -30.26 9.01
N PRO A 310 -26.71 -29.14 9.76
CA PRO A 310 -27.63 -28.06 9.46
C PRO A 310 -27.33 -27.45 8.10
N ARG A 311 -28.37 -26.98 7.41
CA ARG A 311 -28.16 -26.22 6.18
C ARG A 311 -27.45 -24.92 6.54
N LEU A 312 -26.72 -24.38 5.57
CA LEU A 312 -26.04 -23.10 5.75
C LEU A 312 -27.02 -21.99 6.14
N ILE A 313 -28.25 -22.06 5.63
CA ILE A 313 -29.36 -21.15 5.94
C ILE A 313 -29.92 -21.32 7.35
N ASP A 314 -29.75 -22.50 7.95
CA ASP A 314 -30.23 -22.83 9.28
C ASP A 314 -29.19 -22.41 10.36
N THR A 315 -28.02 -21.92 9.93
CA THR A 315 -26.93 -21.50 10.82
C THR A 315 -27.12 -20.04 11.27
N PRO A 316 -27.24 -19.75 12.58
CA PRO A 316 -27.46 -18.40 13.08
C PRO A 316 -26.34 -17.44 12.66
N GLY A 317 -26.70 -16.33 12.02
CA GLY A 317 -25.75 -15.29 11.59
C GLY A 317 -25.30 -15.37 10.13
N MET A 318 -25.73 -16.39 9.37
CA MET A 318 -25.58 -16.40 7.92
C MET A 318 -26.71 -15.59 7.26
N VAL A 319 -26.37 -14.47 6.61
CA VAL A 319 -27.30 -13.66 5.82
C VAL A 319 -27.13 -14.04 4.36
N ILE A 320 -28.21 -14.50 3.74
CA ILE A 320 -28.28 -14.77 2.30
C ILE A 320 -28.47 -13.41 1.61
N PHE A 321 -27.58 -13.04 0.69
CA PHE A 321 -27.68 -11.82 -0.11
C PHE A 321 -28.55 -12.02 -1.34
#